data_AF-A0A7C4Q0R7-F1
#
_entry.id   AF-A0A7C4Q0R7-F1
#
_cell.length_a   1.000
_cell.length_b   1.000
_cell.length_c   1.000
_cell.angle_alpha   90.00
_cell.angle_beta   90.00
_cell.angle_gamma   90.00
#
_symmetry.space_group_name_H-M   'P 1'
#
loop_
_entity.id
_entity.type
_entity.pdbx_description
1 polymer ?
#
loop_
_entity_poly.entity_id
_entity_poly.type
_entity_poly.pdbx_seq_one_letter_code
_entity_poly.pdbx_strand_id
1 'polypeptide(L)' 'MEINEIINKLNFEKMNGIIPVVTIDENDKILMLAFMNKEALEKTLKTGLMHYWS' A
#
# COMPACT_ATOMS: atom_id res chain seq x y z
N MET A 1 -11.29 6.08 -10.49
CA MET A 1 -11.27 6.36 -9.04
C MET A 1 -10.04 7.20 -8.80
N GLU A 2 -10.20 8.35 -8.16
CA GLU A 2 -9.06 9.24 -7.88
C GLU A 2 -8.15 8.58 -6.83
N ILE A 3 -6.83 8.79 -6.92
CA ILE A 3 -5.86 8.19 -5.96
C ILE A 3 -6.24 8.54 -4.52
N ASN A 4 -6.70 9.78 -4.30
CA ASN A 4 -7.14 10.25 -2.99
C ASN A 4 -8.36 9.48 -2.44
N GLU A 5 -9.27 9.01 -3.31
CA GLU A 5 -10.42 8.20 -2.88
C GLU A 5 -9.98 6.82 -2.39
N ILE A 6 -8.95 6.23 -2.99
CA ILE A 6 -8.36 4.95 -2.55
C ILE A 6 -7.75 5.14 -1.15
N ILE A 7 -6.88 6.15 -1.01
CA ILE A 7 -6.14 6.40 0.23
C ILE A 7 -7.11 6.70 1.39
N ASN A 8 -8.15 7.49 1.15
CA ASN A 8 -9.12 7.88 2.18
C ASN A 8 -10.03 6.73 2.66
N LYS A 9 -10.15 5.64 1.89
CA LYS A 9 -10.91 4.44 2.30
C LYS A 9 -10.15 3.56 3.28
N LEU A 10 -8.85 3.77 3.46
CA LEU A 10 -7.99 2.93 4.27
C LEU A 10 -7.78 3.53 5.67
N ASN A 11 -7.84 2.69 6.70
CA ASN A 11 -7.66 3.10 8.09
C ASN A 11 -6.18 2.97 8.52
N PHE A 12 -5.40 4.01 8.26
CA PHE A 12 -3.99 4.09 8.68
C PHE A 12 -3.83 4.25 10.21
N GLU A 13 -4.79 4.88 10.89
CA GLU A 13 -4.73 5.11 12.34
C GLU A 13 -4.73 3.80 13.14
N LYS A 14 -5.36 2.74 12.60
CA LYS A 14 -5.40 1.41 13.22
C LYS A 14 -4.00 0.83 13.50
N MET A 15 -2.99 1.21 12.72
CA MET A 15 -1.60 0.79 12.91
C MET A 15 -0.64 1.98 12.94
N ASN A 16 -1.02 3.08 13.62
CA ASN A 16 -0.12 4.23 13.86
C ASN A 16 0.43 4.88 12.58
N GLY A 17 -0.42 5.01 11.54
CA GLY A 17 -0.07 5.73 10.31
C GLY A 17 0.42 4.85 9.16
N ILE A 18 0.46 3.53 9.34
CA ILE A 18 0.83 2.56 8.31
C ILE A 18 -0.27 1.51 8.07
N ILE A 19 -0.15 0.77 6.97
CA ILE A 19 -0.98 -0.40 6.64
C ILE A 19 -0.11 -1.58 6.25
N PRO A 20 -0.54 -2.83 6.52
CA PRO A 20 0.13 -4.01 6.00
C PRO A 20 -0.19 -4.17 4.51
N VAL A 21 0.80 -4.59 3.73
CA VAL A 21 0.68 -4.85 2.30
C VAL A 21 1.23 -6.23 2.00
N VAL A 22 0.41 -7.06 1.37
CA VAL A 22 0.80 -8.38 0.87
C VAL A 22 0.99 -8.28 -0.64
N THR A 23 2.19 -8.63 -1.11
CA THR A 23 2.48 -8.72 -2.54
C THR A 23 2.34 -10.18 -2.96
N ILE A 24 1.60 -10.40 -4.05
CA ILE A 24 1.40 -11.72 -4.66
C ILE A 24 1.85 -11.69 -6.13
N ASP A 25 2.19 -12.85 -6.68
CA ASP A 25 2.36 -13.00 -8.14
C ASP A 25 1.00 -13.22 -8.83
N GLU A 26 1.02 -13.40 -10.16
CA GLU A 26 -0.18 -13.64 -10.97
C GLU A 26 -0.88 -14.99 -10.69
N ASN A 27 -0.26 -15.88 -9.91
CA ASN A 27 -0.79 -17.19 -9.52
C ASN A 27 -1.19 -17.23 -8.03
N ASP A 28 -1.46 -16.05 -7.43
CA ASP A 28 -1.80 -15.88 -6.01
C ASP A 28 -0.71 -16.37 -5.03
N LYS A 29 0.53 -16.57 -5.48
CA LYS A 29 1.63 -16.93 -4.59
C LYS A 29 2.08 -15.71 -3.80
N ILE A 30 2.12 -15.85 -2.48
CA ILE A 30 2.64 -14.80 -1.59
C ILE A 30 4.14 -14.62 -1.83
N LEU A 31 4.53 -13.40 -2.18
CA LEU A 31 5.93 -12.99 -2.39
C LEU A 31 6.50 -12.27 -1.17
N MET A 32 5.71 -11.38 -0.54
CA MET A 32 6.18 -10.54 0.56
C MET A 32 5.05 -9.98 1.41
N LEU A 33 5.32 -9.77 2.70
CA LEU A 33 4.56 -8.91 3.61
C LEU A 33 5.42 -7.70 3.97
N ALA A 34 4.90 -6.50 3.79
CA ALA A 34 5.57 -5.24 4.13
C ALA A 34 4.55 -4.20 4.65
N PHE A 35 5.01 -2.98 4.92
CA PHE A 35 4.17 -1.88 5.37
C PHE A 35 4.29 -0.66 4.46
N MET A 36 3.20 0.11 4.36
CA MET A 36 3.17 1.39 3.65
C MET A 36 2.51 2.46 4.51
N ASN A 37 3.08 3.66 4.53
CA ASN A 37 2.35 4.87 4.96
C ASN A 37 1.55 5.45 3.78
N LYS A 38 0.84 6.56 3.99
CA LYS A 38 0.04 7.22 2.94
C LYS A 38 0.87 7.62 1.72
N GLU A 39 2.06 8.18 1.93
CA GLU A 39 2.96 8.63 0.85
C GLU A 39 3.47 7.47 -0.01
N ALA A 40 3.86 6.37 0.63
CA ALA A 40 4.34 5.17 -0.06
C ALA A 40 3.24 4.55 -0.94
N LEU A 41 2.00 4.49 -0.43
CA LEU A 41 0.85 4.05 -1.22
C LEU A 41 0.55 5.00 -2.39
N GLU A 42 0.58 6.31 -2.15
CA GLU A 42 0.35 7.32 -3.18
C GLU A 42 1.38 7.21 -4.31
N LYS A 43 2.67 7.09 -3.98
CA LYS A 43 3.74 6.88 -4.98
C LYS A 43 3.53 5.58 -5.73
N THR A 44 3.16 4.49 -5.06
CA THR A 44 2.87 3.20 -5.69
C THR A 44 1.76 3.32 -6.73
N LEU A 45 0.67 3.99 -6.41
CA LEU A 45 -0.46 4.22 -7.32
C LEU A 45 -0.10 5.15 -8.50
N LYS A 46 0.82 6.10 -8.29
CA LYS A 46 1.27 7.05 -9.34
C LYS A 46 2.29 6.44 -10.30
N THR A 47 3.25 5.66 -9.81
CA THR A 47 4.37 5.16 -10.63
C THR A 47 4.14 3.75 -11.18
N GLY A 48 3.24 2.98 -10.58
CA GLY A 48 3.11 1.54 -10.86
C GLY A 48 4.26 0.71 -10.29
N LEU A 49 5.10 1.28 -9.43
CA LEU A 49 6.22 0.60 -8.76
C LEU A 49 5.97 0.57 -7.25
N MET A 50 6.21 -0.59 -6.62
CA MET A 50 6.00 -0.74 -5.18
C MET A 50 6.97 0.11 -4.36
N HIS A 51 6.43 0.97 -3.50
CA HIS A 51 7.18 1.74 -2.51
C HIS A 51 6.72 1.35 -1.10
N TYR A 52 7.67 1.06 -0.20
CA TYR A 52 7.37 0.67 1.18
C TYR A 52 7.86 1.71 2.19
N TRP A 53 7.44 1.55 3.44
CA TRP A 53 7.82 2.41 4.56
C TRP A 53 8.73 1.67 5.55
N SER A 54 9.77 2.35 6.04
CA SER A 54 10.69 1.89 7.09
C SER A 54 10.70 2.84 8.27
#